data_AF-A0A5J9T1V0-F1
#
_entry.id   AF-A0A5J9T1V0-F1
#
_cell.length_a   1.000
_cell.length_b   1.000
_cell.length_c   1.000
_cell.angle_alpha   90.00
_cell.angle_beta   90.00
_cell.angle_gamma   90.00
#
_symmetry.space_group_name_H-M   'P 1'
#
loop_
_entity.id
_entity.type
_entity.pdbx_description
1 polymer ?
#
loop_
_entity_poly.entity_id
_entity_poly.type
_entity_poly.pdbx_seq_one_letter_code
_entity_poly.pdbx_strand_id
1 'polypeptide(L)'
;MSLTSASMSSTTSSSHSSTTEGSSAGAAGTLPLAWQLWEDGLWLQFVDASLVTEFHTLEMMRCIIIALLCVQENAADRPTMSDVVAFLSSDRIPLPEPNHPAYLE
;
A
#
# COMPACT_ATOMS: atom_id res chain seq x y z
N MET A 1 -25.57 53.98 42.80
CA MET A 1 -26.86 53.50 43.34
C MET A 1 -27.70 53.11 42.13
N SER A 2 -27.89 51.86 41.73
CA SER A 2 -27.82 50.58 42.45
C SER A 2 -27.40 49.44 41.52
N LEU A 3 -26.94 48.37 42.15
CA LEU A 3 -26.51 47.09 41.59
C LEU A 3 -27.66 46.31 40.94
N THR A 4 -27.35 45.49 39.93
CA THR A 4 -28.04 44.22 39.73
C THR A 4 -27.06 43.19 39.15
N SER A 5 -26.96 42.07 39.86
CA SER A 5 -26.16 40.91 39.53
C SER A 5 -26.98 39.97 38.65
N ALA A 6 -26.35 39.35 37.66
CA ALA A 6 -26.84 38.09 37.09
C ALA A 6 -25.65 37.19 36.82
N SER A 7 -25.53 36.16 37.66
CA SER A 7 -24.67 35.00 37.42
C SER A 7 -25.45 34.03 36.52
N MET A 8 -24.83 33.54 35.46
CA MET A 8 -25.32 32.38 34.71
C MET A 8 -24.17 31.39 34.56
N SER A 9 -24.25 30.33 35.35
CA SER A 9 -23.43 29.14 35.23
C SER A 9 -23.76 28.44 33.91
N SER A 10 -22.76 28.20 33.06
CA SER A 10 -22.88 27.26 31.95
C SER A 10 -22.16 25.97 32.32
N THR A 11 -22.94 24.97 32.70
CA THR A 11 -22.57 23.55 32.68
C THR A 11 -22.85 22.96 31.29
N THR A 12 -22.21 21.82 31.01
CA THR A 12 -22.36 20.91 29.84
C THR A 12 -21.34 21.19 28.71
N SER A 13 -20.58 20.23 28.17
CA SER A 13 -20.62 18.77 28.20
C SER A 13 -19.21 18.20 27.98
N SER A 14 -18.87 17.11 28.66
CA SER A 14 -17.85 16.17 28.16
C SER A 14 -18.39 15.49 26.91
N SER A 15 -17.60 15.35 25.85
CA SER A 15 -17.55 14.14 25.00
C SER A 15 -16.44 14.22 23.95
N HIS A 16 -15.58 13.20 24.03
CA HIS A 16 -14.76 12.61 22.97
C HIS A 16 -13.98 13.54 22.03
N SER A 17 -12.69 13.70 22.36
CA SER A 17 -11.66 13.70 21.33
C SER A 17 -11.67 12.32 20.66
N SER A 18 -12.50 12.15 19.63
CA SER A 18 -12.32 11.05 18.68
C SER A 18 -11.13 11.43 17.81
N THR A 19 -9.92 11.20 18.32
CA THR A 19 -8.81 10.84 17.46
C THR A 19 -9.22 9.53 16.80
N THR A 20 -9.89 9.61 15.64
CA THR A 20 -9.78 8.53 14.67
C THR A 20 -8.34 8.61 14.18
N GLU A 21 -7.44 8.07 14.99
CA GLU A 21 -6.23 7.46 14.47
C GLU A 21 -6.74 6.55 13.36
N GLY A 22 -6.51 7.00 12.12
CA GLY A 22 -6.74 6.19 10.95
C GLY A 22 -6.14 4.85 11.30
N SER A 23 -7.00 3.84 11.31
CA SER A 23 -6.64 2.48 11.66
C SER A 23 -5.45 2.15 10.78
N SER A 24 -4.25 2.26 11.34
CA SER A 24 -3.08 1.60 10.81
C SER A 24 -3.38 0.15 11.12
N ALA A 25 -4.27 -0.43 10.32
CA ALA A 25 -4.30 -1.85 10.07
C ALA A 25 -2.83 -2.17 9.89
N GLY A 26 -2.32 -2.91 10.87
CA GLY A 26 -0.90 -3.02 11.12
C GLY A 26 -0.17 -3.36 9.83
N ALA A 27 1.10 -3.03 9.80
CA ALA A 27 2.06 -3.66 8.91
C ALA A 27 2.11 -5.18 9.18
N ALA A 28 1.00 -5.88 8.98
CA ALA A 28 0.95 -7.29 8.66
C ALA A 28 1.75 -7.43 7.38
N GLY A 29 2.73 -8.33 7.37
CA GLY A 29 3.77 -8.43 6.36
C GLY A 29 3.29 -8.02 4.98
N THR A 30 3.89 -6.96 4.44
CA THR A 30 3.52 -6.35 3.17
C THR A 30 3.62 -7.35 2.01
N LEU A 31 4.45 -8.39 2.16
CA LEU A 31 4.64 -9.44 1.17
C LEU A 31 3.50 -10.47 1.14
N PRO A 32 3.07 -11.05 2.28
CA PRO A 32 1.90 -11.93 2.29
C PRO A 32 0.64 -11.34 1.69
N LEU A 33 0.31 -10.11 2.09
CA LEU A 33 -0.87 -9.43 1.56
C LEU A 33 -0.72 -9.11 0.06
N ALA A 34 0.47 -8.65 -0.36
CA ALA A 34 0.74 -8.38 -1.77
C ALA A 34 0.64 -9.65 -2.63
N TRP A 35 1.12 -10.79 -2.14
CA TRP A 35 1.06 -12.05 -2.84
C TRP A 35 -0.38 -12.55 -3.01
N GLN A 36 -1.18 -12.52 -1.94
CA GLN A 36 -2.58 -12.92 -2.03
C GLN A 36 -3.36 -12.05 -3.03
N LEU A 37 -3.16 -10.73 -2.98
CA LEU A 37 -3.80 -9.82 -3.94
C LEU A 37 -3.31 -10.04 -5.37
N TRP A 38 -2.05 -10.46 -5.56
CA TRP A 38 -1.52 -10.84 -6.86
C TRP A 38 -2.19 -12.11 -7.40
N GLU A 39 -2.27 -13.18 -6.60
CA GLU A 39 -2.94 -14.44 -6.96
C GLU A 39 -4.44 -14.24 -7.27
N ASP A 40 -5.12 -13.39 -6.50
CA ASP A 40 -6.54 -13.07 -6.71
C ASP A 40 -6.78 -12.12 -7.90
N GLY A 41 -5.73 -11.62 -8.55
CA GLY A 41 -5.82 -10.62 -9.62
C GLY A 41 -6.30 -9.24 -9.13
N LEU A 42 -6.29 -9.02 -7.81
CA LEU A 42 -6.72 -7.81 -7.11
C LEU A 42 -5.55 -6.86 -6.81
N TRP A 43 -4.46 -6.96 -7.58
CA TRP A 43 -3.22 -6.18 -7.40
C TRP A 43 -3.45 -4.67 -7.36
N LEU A 44 -4.51 -4.15 -7.99
CA LEU A 44 -4.88 -2.72 -7.90
C LEU A 44 -5.19 -2.27 -6.46
N GLN A 45 -5.64 -3.17 -5.58
CA GLN A 45 -5.87 -2.87 -4.16
C GLN A 45 -4.57 -2.73 -3.37
N PHE A 46 -3.46 -3.27 -3.88
CA PHE A 46 -2.14 -3.11 -3.28
C PHE A 46 -1.53 -1.74 -3.62
N VAL A 47 -1.94 -1.12 -4.73
CA VAL A 47 -1.34 0.13 -5.17
C VAL A 47 -1.98 1.32 -4.46
N ASP A 48 -1.14 2.24 -4.00
CA ASP A 48 -1.59 3.51 -3.45
C ASP A 48 -2.50 4.23 -4.45
N ALA A 49 -3.69 4.65 -3.99
CA ALA A 49 -4.71 5.30 -4.81
C ALA A 49 -4.21 6.57 -5.50
N SER A 50 -3.19 7.25 -4.95
CA SER A 50 -2.55 8.41 -5.58
C SER A 50 -1.74 8.07 -6.84
N LEU A 51 -1.34 6.81 -6.99
CA LEU A 51 -0.60 6.31 -8.16
C LEU A 51 -1.53 5.73 -9.23
N VAL A 52 -2.76 5.36 -8.86
CA VAL A 52 -3.74 4.79 -9.78
C VAL A 52 -4.26 5.89 -10.70
N THR A 53 -3.74 5.88 -11.93
CA THR A 53 -4.26 6.68 -13.04
C THR A 53 -4.57 5.73 -14.19
N GLU A 54 -5.67 5.96 -14.90
CA GLU A 54 -6.17 5.04 -15.94
C GLU A 54 -5.13 4.76 -17.04
N PHE A 55 -4.20 5.70 -17.25
CA PHE A 55 -3.15 5.63 -18.27
C PHE A 55 -1.92 4.78 -17.90
N HIS A 56 -1.69 4.50 -16.61
CA HIS A 56 -0.45 3.84 -16.14
C HIS A 56 -0.66 2.44 -15.57
N THR A 57 -1.86 1.86 -15.71
CA THR A 57 -2.21 0.55 -15.15
C THR A 57 -1.28 -0.58 -15.61
N LEU A 58 -0.85 -0.59 -16.88
CA LEU A 58 0.06 -1.60 -17.41
C LEU A 58 1.49 -1.43 -16.88
N GLU A 59 1.99 -0.20 -16.80
CA GLU A 59 3.31 0.10 -16.22
C GLU A 59 3.33 -0.26 -14.72
N MET A 60 2.25 0.02 -14.00
CA MET A 60 2.11 -0.36 -12.58
C MET A 60 2.10 -1.88 -12.40
N MET A 61 1.33 -2.60 -13.21
CA MET A 61 1.33 -4.07 -13.18
C MET A 61 2.73 -4.63 -13.43
N ARG A 62 3.46 -4.08 -14.42
CA ARG A 62 4.85 -4.46 -14.69
C ARG A 62 5.76 -4.19 -13.50
N CYS A 63 5.65 -3.02 -12.86
CA CYS A 63 6.42 -2.68 -11.67
C CYS A 63 6.16 -3.67 -10.52
N ILE A 64 4.92 -4.11 -10.31
CA ILE A 64 4.58 -5.11 -9.29
C ILE A 64 5.25 -6.44 -9.62
N ILE A 65 5.17 -6.91 -10.87
CA ILE A 65 5.84 -8.15 -11.30
C ILE A 65 7.35 -8.06 -11.06
N ILE A 66 7.99 -6.96 -11.45
CA ILE A 66 9.43 -6.74 -11.24
C ILE A 66 9.76 -6.75 -9.74
N ALA A 67 8.94 -6.08 -8.91
CA ALA A 67 9.14 -6.07 -7.46
C ALA A 67 9.03 -7.49 -6.86
N LEU A 68 8.06 -8.29 -7.30
CA LEU A 68 7.90 -9.68 -6.87
C LEU A 68 9.09 -10.55 -7.31
N LEU A 69 9.59 -10.38 -8.54
CA LEU A 69 10.79 -11.06 -9.04
C LEU A 69 12.06 -10.70 -8.23
N CYS A 70 12.19 -9.46 -7.77
CA CYS A 70 13.34 -9.02 -6.97
C CYS A 70 13.39 -9.64 -5.57
N VAL A 71 12.25 -10.09 -5.03
CA VAL A 71 12.14 -10.63 -3.67
C VAL A 71 11.94 -12.15 -3.63
N GLN A 72 12.23 -12.82 -4.74
CA GLN A 72 12.17 -14.28 -4.85
C GLN A 72 13.00 -14.98 -3.77
N GLU A 73 12.51 -16.11 -3.29
CA GLU A 73 13.18 -16.94 -2.29
C GLU A 73 14.58 -17.35 -2.74
N ASN A 74 14.61 -18.03 -3.87
CA ASN A 74 15.84 -18.49 -4.48
C ASN A 74 16.56 -17.30 -5.14
N ALA A 75 17.79 -17.05 -4.70
CA ALA A 75 18.61 -15.96 -5.24
C ALA A 75 18.87 -16.11 -6.75
N ALA A 76 18.85 -17.34 -7.29
CA ALA A 76 19.04 -17.58 -8.71
C ALA A 76 17.83 -17.16 -9.57
N ASP A 77 16.65 -16.99 -8.96
CA ASP A 77 15.44 -16.57 -9.66
C ASP A 77 15.27 -15.04 -9.64
N ARG A 78 16.14 -14.31 -8.92
CA ARG A 78 16.12 -12.85 -8.88
C ARG A 78 16.74 -12.28 -10.15
N PRO A 79 16.12 -11.26 -10.79
CA PRO A 79 16.69 -10.62 -11.95
C PRO A 79 17.99 -9.89 -11.59
N THR A 80 18.91 -9.82 -12.55
CA THR A 80 20.08 -8.95 -12.40
C THR A 80 19.64 -7.48 -12.48
N MET A 81 20.45 -6.55 -11.96
CA MET A 81 20.16 -5.12 -12.11
C MET A 81 20.06 -4.69 -13.58
N SER A 82 20.77 -5.36 -14.48
CA SER A 82 20.68 -5.15 -15.93
C SER A 82 19.30 -5.55 -16.47
N ASP A 83 18.77 -6.69 -16.02
CA ASP A 83 17.43 -7.15 -16.38
C ASP A 83 16.36 -6.18 -15.86
N VAL A 84 16.48 -5.73 -14.60
CA VAL A 84 15.57 -4.74 -14.00
C VAL A 84 15.53 -3.46 -14.82
N VAL A 85 16.69 -2.92 -15.21
CA VAL A 85 16.75 -1.72 -16.07
C VAL A 85 16.10 -1.99 -17.42
N ALA A 86 16.34 -3.14 -18.04
CA ALA A 86 15.73 -3.49 -19.31
C ALA A 86 14.20 -3.57 -19.20
N PHE A 87 13.69 -4.24 -18.16
CA PHE A 87 12.27 -4.41 -17.87
C PHE A 87 11.54 -3.09 -17.67
N LEU A 88 12.16 -2.13 -16.98
CA LEU A 88 11.64 -0.78 -16.74
C LEU A 88 11.77 0.13 -17.97
N SER A 89 12.74 -0.13 -18.85
CA SER A 89 12.99 0.72 -20.03
C SER A 89 12.13 0.35 -21.23
N SER A 90 11.46 -0.80 -21.23
CA SER A 90 10.65 -1.24 -22.36
C SER A 90 9.50 -2.17 -21.98
N ASP A 91 8.28 -1.79 -22.36
CA ASP A 91 7.09 -2.62 -22.17
C ASP A 91 7.03 -3.86 -23.07
N ARG A 92 7.93 -3.94 -24.06
CA ARG A 92 7.95 -5.04 -25.03
C ARG A 92 8.69 -6.26 -24.52
N ILE A 93 9.48 -6.11 -23.44
CA ILE A 93 10.20 -7.23 -22.86
C ILE A 93 9.21 -8.03 -22.00
N PRO A 94 9.01 -9.33 -22.29
CA PRO A 94 8.14 -10.16 -21.47
C PRO A 94 8.77 -10.36 -20.09
N LEU A 95 7.95 -10.26 -19.05
CA LEU A 95 8.37 -10.53 -17.68
C LEU A 95 8.10 -12.00 -17.36
N PRO A 96 9.02 -12.72 -16.70
CA PRO A 96 8.73 -14.03 -16.16
C PRO A 96 7.68 -13.93 -15.05
N GLU A 97 6.95 -15.02 -14.85
CA GLU A 97 5.97 -15.12 -13.77
C GLU A 97 6.71 -15.26 -12.42
N PRO A 98 6.34 -14.47 -11.39
CA PRO A 98 6.95 -14.58 -10.08
C PRO A 98 6.57 -15.92 -9.43
N ASN A 99 7.49 -16.47 -8.63
CA ASN A 99 7.21 -17.64 -7.82
C ASN A 99 6.67 -17.18 -6.48
N HIS A 100 6.08 -18.13 -5.75
CA HIS A 100 5.58 -17.87 -4.41
C HIS A 100 6.71 -17.33 -3.50
N PRO A 101 6.48 -16.24 -2.75
CA PRO A 101 7.50 -15.62 -1.93
C PRO A 101 7.88 -16.51 -0.74
N ALA A 102 9.14 -16.38 -0.31
CA ALA A 102 9.75 -17.18 0.74
C ALA A 102 9.15 -17.00 2.14
N TYR A 103 8.58 -15.81 2.39
CA TYR A 103 8.24 -15.36 3.74
C TYR A 103 6.76 -14.98 3.80
N LEU A 104 5.92 -15.99 4.01
CA LEU A 104 4.52 -15.85 4.41
C LEU A 104 4.30 -16.11 5.91
N GLU A 105 5.37 -16.19 6.72
CA GLU A 105 5.28 -16.40 8.17
C GLU A 105 4.90 -15.13 8.95
#